data_AF-A0A4Q3LRQ2-F1
#
_entry.id   AF-A0A4Q3LRQ2-F1
#
_cell.length_a   1.000
_cell.length_b   1.000
_cell.length_c   1.000
_cell.angle_alpha   90.00
_cell.angle_beta   90.00
_cell.angle_gamma   90.00
#
_symmetry.space_group_name_H-M   'P 1'
#
loop_
_entity.id
_entity.type
_entity.pdbx_description
1 polymer ?
#
loop_
_entity_poly.entity_id
_entity_poly.type
_entity_poly.pdbx_seq_one_letter_code
_entity_poly.pdbx_strand_id
1 'polypeptide(L)'
;MGQAAGLGYAYDYTTGKAYDRDGKLVDQSTFDPATLPVLNNTVAIGNRSRVGANEAVAVGAEAQAMGARSIAVGYGAIADVPGATAVGTNATAASADSVALGSTSVANRTAASGSTPYVPAGASATDINATKATLAAVSVGDAATGKFRQITSVAAGSRQRCRQREPAQGRVVRGGSGCGALLQRQVQRHGGRQQLRQ
;
A
#
# COMPACT_ATOMS: atom_id res chain seq x y z
N MET A 1 7.25 -26.42 17.23
CA MET A 1 6.29 -25.57 16.49
C MET A 1 5.75 -24.52 17.44
N GLY A 2 5.62 -23.26 17.02
CA GLY A 2 5.21 -22.16 17.92
C GLY A 2 3.72 -22.24 18.26
N GLN A 3 3.40 -22.01 19.54
CA GLN A 3 2.05 -21.90 20.09
C GLN A 3 1.22 -20.84 19.32
N ALA A 4 0.40 -21.23 18.34
CA ALA A 4 -0.47 -20.31 17.61
C ALA A 4 -1.74 -20.01 18.43
N ALA A 5 -2.07 -18.73 18.60
CA ALA A 5 -3.31 -18.24 19.22
C ALA A 5 -4.35 -17.85 18.16
N GLY A 6 -4.40 -18.58 17.04
CA GLY A 6 -5.67 -18.80 16.37
C GLY A 6 -6.48 -19.80 17.18
N LEU A 7 -7.80 -19.74 17.12
CA LEU A 7 -8.68 -20.89 17.40
C LEU A 7 -8.49 -21.98 16.32
N GLY A 8 -7.25 -22.20 15.89
CA GLY A 8 -6.91 -23.12 14.82
C GLY A 8 -6.91 -24.53 15.39
N TYR A 9 -7.89 -25.31 14.95
CA TYR A 9 -7.93 -26.73 15.23
C TYR A 9 -7.15 -27.48 14.14
N ALA A 10 -6.37 -28.49 14.52
CA ALA A 10 -5.87 -29.46 13.55
C ALA A 10 -7.03 -30.43 13.23
N TYR A 11 -7.52 -30.41 11.99
CA TYR A 11 -8.56 -31.32 11.54
C TYR A 11 -7.94 -32.53 10.84
N ASP A 12 -8.15 -33.72 11.40
CA ASP A 12 -7.76 -34.97 10.75
C ASP A 12 -8.89 -35.44 9.82
N TYR A 13 -8.66 -35.32 8.51
CA TYR A 13 -9.64 -35.73 7.48
C TYR A 13 -9.89 -37.24 7.42
N THR A 14 -9.03 -38.06 8.05
CA THR A 14 -9.19 -39.51 8.11
C THR A 14 -10.12 -39.90 9.26
N THR A 15 -10.01 -39.21 10.40
CA THR A 15 -10.77 -39.54 11.62
C THR A 15 -11.93 -38.58 11.90
N GLY A 16 -12.03 -37.45 11.19
CA GLY A 16 -13.06 -36.42 11.34
C GLY A 16 -12.94 -35.57 12.61
N LYS A 17 -11.82 -35.71 13.34
CA LYS A 17 -11.60 -35.10 14.65
C LYS A 17 -10.83 -33.79 14.55
N ALA A 18 -11.24 -32.84 15.36
CA ALA A 18 -10.53 -31.59 15.57
C ALA A 18 -9.71 -31.71 16.87
N TYR A 19 -8.47 -31.22 16.84
CA TYR A 19 -7.57 -31.17 17.99
C TYR A 19 -7.19 -29.72 18.28
N ASP A 20 -7.13 -29.33 19.55
CA ASP A 20 -6.59 -28.04 19.96
C ASP A 20 -5.05 -27.99 19.82
N ARG A 21 -4.48 -26.84 20.19
CA ARG A 21 -3.03 -26.58 20.16
C ARG A 21 -2.20 -27.48 21.07
N ASP A 22 -2.83 -28.11 22.06
CA ASP A 22 -2.18 -29.02 23.01
C ASP A 22 -2.38 -30.49 22.59
N GLY A 23 -2.93 -30.73 21.40
CA GLY A 23 -3.20 -32.07 20.86
C GLY A 23 -4.37 -32.76 21.56
N LYS A 24 -5.16 -32.02 22.33
CA LYS A 24 -6.36 -32.54 22.98
C LYS A 24 -7.51 -32.48 22.00
N LEU A 25 -8.29 -33.56 21.97
CA LEU A 25 -9.52 -33.60 21.20
C LEU A 25 -10.45 -32.49 21.66
N VAL A 26 -10.89 -31.66 20.72
CA VAL A 26 -11.91 -30.67 20.99
C VAL A 26 -13.27 -31.30 20.80
N ASP A 27 -14.10 -31.17 21.83
CA ASP A 27 -15.47 -31.62 21.79
C ASP A 27 -16.26 -30.72 20.83
N GLN A 28 -16.59 -31.28 19.66
CA GLN A 28 -17.39 -30.62 18.63
C GLN A 28 -18.81 -30.26 19.12
N SER A 29 -19.29 -30.83 20.24
CA SER A 29 -20.60 -30.49 20.81
C SER A 29 -20.60 -29.19 21.64
N THR A 30 -19.43 -28.75 22.12
CA THR A 30 -19.21 -27.38 22.63
C THR A 30 -18.91 -26.37 21.53
N PHE A 31 -18.82 -26.82 20.28
CA PHE A 31 -18.75 -25.96 19.11
C PHE A 31 -20.18 -25.55 18.72
N ASP A 32 -20.76 -24.65 19.50
CA ASP A 32 -21.93 -23.92 19.01
C ASP A 32 -21.44 -22.75 18.15
N PRO A 33 -21.54 -22.81 16.80
CA PRO A 33 -21.14 -21.72 15.93
C PRO A 33 -21.95 -20.43 16.17
N ALA A 34 -23.00 -20.46 16.99
CA ALA A 34 -23.77 -19.28 17.38
C ALA A 34 -23.19 -18.53 18.60
N THR A 35 -22.35 -19.14 19.43
CA THR A 35 -21.85 -18.54 20.68
C THR A 35 -20.34 -18.31 20.73
N LEU A 36 -19.55 -18.99 19.89
CA LEU A 36 -18.15 -18.66 19.64
C LEU A 36 -18.01 -17.94 18.31
N PRO A 37 -17.31 -16.80 18.21
CA PRO A 37 -17.03 -16.17 16.93
C PRO A 37 -16.18 -17.12 16.09
N VAL A 38 -16.83 -17.84 15.17
CA VAL A 38 -16.17 -18.73 14.22
C VAL A 38 -15.39 -17.86 13.25
N LEU A 39 -14.07 -17.86 13.37
CA LEU A 39 -13.19 -17.15 12.45
C LEU A 39 -12.94 -18.03 11.23
N ASN A 40 -13.52 -17.67 10.10
CA ASN A 40 -13.42 -18.44 8.86
C ASN A 40 -12.22 -17.97 8.02
N ASN A 41 -11.60 -18.91 7.30
CA ASN A 41 -10.56 -18.65 6.31
C ASN A 41 -9.33 -17.88 6.87
N THR A 42 -8.87 -18.25 8.08
CA THR A 42 -7.76 -17.55 8.75
C THR A 42 -6.46 -18.34 8.71
N VAL A 43 -5.34 -17.63 8.87
CA VAL A 43 -4.00 -18.23 9.00
C VAL A 43 -3.30 -17.62 10.21
N ALA A 44 -2.81 -18.44 11.14
CA ALA A 44 -2.02 -17.99 12.29
C ALA A 44 -0.78 -18.87 12.44
N ILE A 45 0.41 -18.32 12.22
CA ILE A 45 1.69 -19.03 12.26
C ILE A 45 2.67 -18.27 13.15
N GLY A 46 3.15 -18.88 14.23
CA GLY A 46 4.16 -18.30 15.12
C GLY A 46 3.73 -18.31 16.59
N ASN A 47 4.72 -18.30 17.50
CA ASN A 47 4.47 -18.28 18.95
C ASN A 47 3.67 -17.03 19.33
N ARG A 48 2.52 -17.19 19.99
CA ARG A 48 1.58 -16.12 20.36
C ARG A 48 1.05 -15.29 19.18
N SER A 49 1.12 -15.81 17.95
CA SER A 49 0.43 -15.20 16.80
C SER A 49 -1.08 -15.27 16.99
N ARG A 50 -1.83 -14.22 16.64
CA ARG A 50 -3.28 -14.11 16.88
C ARG A 50 -4.00 -13.57 15.67
N VAL A 51 -5.16 -14.16 15.38
CA VAL A 51 -6.12 -13.66 14.40
C VAL A 51 -7.42 -13.35 15.12
N GLY A 52 -7.96 -12.15 14.90
CA GLY A 52 -9.16 -11.64 15.58
C GLY A 52 -10.41 -11.55 14.71
N ALA A 53 -10.29 -11.76 13.40
CA ALA A 53 -11.40 -11.61 12.45
C ALA A 53 -11.30 -12.57 11.26
N ASN A 54 -12.39 -12.68 10.51
CA ASN A 54 -12.49 -13.53 9.31
C ASN A 54 -11.49 -13.11 8.23
N GLU A 55 -11.02 -14.10 7.46
CA GLU A 55 -10.19 -13.91 6.27
C GLU A 55 -8.83 -13.25 6.55
N ALA A 56 -8.39 -13.25 7.81
CA ALA A 56 -7.18 -12.57 8.25
C ALA A 56 -5.99 -13.53 8.43
N VAL A 57 -4.78 -12.98 8.26
CA VAL A 57 -3.51 -13.72 8.20
C VAL A 57 -2.50 -13.12 9.15
N ALA A 58 -2.04 -13.87 10.15
CA ALA A 58 -0.98 -13.52 11.07
C ALA A 58 0.20 -14.50 10.94
N VAL A 59 1.39 -14.02 10.56
CA VAL A 59 2.59 -14.83 10.38
C VAL A 59 3.79 -14.17 11.07
N GLY A 60 4.29 -14.80 12.13
CA GLY A 60 5.38 -14.30 12.97
C GLY A 60 5.05 -14.49 14.44
N ALA A 61 6.07 -14.61 15.30
CA ALA A 61 5.81 -14.63 16.73
C ALA A 61 5.20 -13.29 17.16
N GLU A 62 4.16 -13.32 17.99
CA GLU A 62 3.41 -12.15 18.47
C GLU A 62 2.74 -11.31 17.36
N ALA A 63 2.64 -11.82 16.13
CA ALA A 63 1.92 -11.17 15.04
C ALA A 63 0.40 -11.15 15.32
N GLN A 64 -0.27 -10.04 15.02
CA GLN A 64 -1.68 -9.82 15.33
C GLN A 64 -2.42 -9.27 14.11
N ALA A 65 -3.31 -10.07 13.52
CA ALA A 65 -4.23 -9.66 12.46
C ALA A 65 -5.66 -9.57 13.03
N MET A 66 -6.06 -8.41 13.53
CA MET A 66 -7.32 -8.21 14.27
C MET A 66 -8.47 -7.74 13.37
N GLY A 67 -8.18 -7.09 12.24
CA GLY A 67 -9.18 -6.64 11.29
C GLY A 67 -9.64 -7.75 10.33
N ALA A 68 -10.88 -7.69 9.86
CA ALA A 68 -11.33 -8.59 8.79
C ALA A 68 -10.49 -8.38 7.52
N ARG A 69 -10.06 -9.47 6.87
CA ARG A 69 -9.16 -9.44 5.69
C ARG A 69 -7.81 -8.76 5.97
N SER A 70 -7.41 -8.64 7.23
CA SER A 70 -6.13 -8.02 7.59
C SER A 70 -4.97 -9.00 7.45
N ILE A 71 -3.77 -8.46 7.20
CA ILE A 71 -2.55 -9.24 7.02
C ILE A 71 -1.48 -8.67 7.94
N ALA A 72 -0.95 -9.47 8.85
CA ALA A 72 0.15 -9.13 9.75
C ALA A 72 1.30 -10.13 9.58
N VAL A 73 2.43 -9.70 9.03
CA VAL A 73 3.59 -10.56 8.76
C VAL A 73 4.84 -9.96 9.39
N GLY A 74 5.47 -10.68 10.31
CA GLY A 74 6.67 -10.26 11.06
C GLY A 74 6.51 -10.46 12.57
N TYR A 75 7.64 -10.48 13.29
CA TYR A 75 7.61 -10.52 14.76
C TYR A 75 6.89 -9.27 15.29
N GLY A 76 5.83 -9.44 16.09
CA GLY A 76 5.08 -8.32 16.66
C GLY A 76 4.37 -7.42 15.65
N ALA A 77 4.18 -7.85 14.39
CA ALA A 77 3.43 -7.08 13.39
C ALA A 77 1.95 -6.98 13.78
N ILE A 78 1.33 -5.82 13.60
CA ILE A 78 -0.05 -5.54 14.03
C ILE A 78 -0.85 -4.95 12.85
N ALA A 79 -1.91 -5.63 12.44
CA ALA A 79 -2.91 -5.14 11.50
C ALA A 79 -4.28 -5.09 12.21
N ASP A 80 -4.61 -3.94 12.77
CA ASP A 80 -5.65 -3.84 13.80
C ASP A 80 -7.07 -3.66 13.23
N VAL A 81 -7.17 -3.22 11.98
CA VAL A 81 -8.41 -2.76 11.36
C VAL A 81 -8.67 -3.43 10.00
N PRO A 82 -9.93 -3.43 9.50
CA PRO A 82 -10.27 -4.16 8.27
C PRO A 82 -9.44 -3.73 7.06
N GLY A 83 -9.02 -4.71 6.26
CA GLY A 83 -8.19 -4.50 5.06
C GLY A 83 -6.76 -4.01 5.32
N ALA A 84 -6.36 -3.83 6.59
CA ALA A 84 -5.03 -3.36 6.93
C ALA A 84 -3.96 -4.42 6.65
N THR A 85 -2.82 -3.99 6.13
CA THR A 85 -1.67 -4.86 5.85
C THR A 85 -0.43 -4.33 6.55
N ALA A 86 0.12 -5.09 7.50
CA ALA A 86 1.37 -4.79 8.19
C ALA A 86 2.40 -5.87 7.85
N VAL A 87 3.52 -5.47 7.24
CA VAL A 87 4.60 -6.37 6.85
C VAL A 87 5.93 -5.84 7.36
N GLY A 88 6.51 -6.53 8.33
CA GLY A 88 7.77 -6.20 8.98
C GLY A 88 7.70 -6.37 10.49
N THR A 89 8.86 -6.55 11.13
CA THR A 89 8.96 -6.63 12.59
C THR A 89 8.39 -5.37 13.25
N ASN A 90 7.43 -5.51 14.16
CA ASN A 90 6.75 -4.40 14.83
C ASN A 90 6.12 -3.36 13.88
N ALA A 91 5.77 -3.74 12.64
CA ALA A 91 5.01 -2.88 11.75
C ALA A 91 3.55 -2.79 12.22
N THR A 92 2.95 -1.61 12.14
CA THR A 92 1.58 -1.36 12.62
C THR A 92 0.74 -0.69 11.54
N ALA A 93 -0.31 -1.37 11.07
CA ALA A 93 -1.31 -0.80 10.19
C ALA A 93 -2.62 -0.58 10.99
N ALA A 94 -2.92 0.69 11.25
CA ALA A 94 -3.96 1.14 12.18
C ALA A 94 -5.12 1.89 11.49
N SER A 95 -5.06 2.09 10.16
CA SER A 95 -6.16 2.66 9.37
C SER A 95 -6.74 1.63 8.40
N ALA A 96 -8.06 1.68 8.18
CA ALA A 96 -8.72 0.76 7.25
C ALA A 96 -8.09 0.86 5.85
N ASP A 97 -7.85 -0.28 5.20
CA ASP A 97 -7.17 -0.39 3.91
C ASP A 97 -5.75 0.20 3.86
N SER A 98 -5.12 0.45 5.01
CA SER A 98 -3.75 0.99 5.08
C SER A 98 -2.70 -0.10 4.96
N VAL A 99 -1.49 0.29 4.55
CA VAL A 99 -0.36 -0.63 4.40
C VAL A 99 0.86 -0.10 5.13
N ALA A 100 1.35 -0.82 6.14
CA ALA A 100 2.63 -0.55 6.79
C ALA A 100 3.69 -1.53 6.28
N LEU A 101 4.74 -1.03 5.63
CA LEU A 101 5.76 -1.85 4.97
C LEU A 101 7.17 -1.53 5.52
N GLY A 102 7.76 -2.51 6.19
CA GLY A 102 9.08 -2.47 6.79
C GLY A 102 9.04 -2.44 8.32
N SER A 103 10.14 -2.84 8.95
CA SER A 103 10.25 -2.92 10.43
C SER A 103 9.88 -1.60 11.11
N THR A 104 9.04 -1.61 12.14
CA THR A 104 8.59 -0.44 12.89
C THR A 104 7.86 0.64 12.08
N SER A 105 7.36 0.31 10.87
CA SER A 105 6.57 1.26 10.08
C SER A 105 5.17 1.39 10.64
N VAL A 106 4.60 2.59 10.58
CA VAL A 106 3.25 2.88 11.09
C VAL A 106 2.40 3.49 9.99
N ALA A 107 1.30 2.82 9.64
CA ALA A 107 0.28 3.30 8.71
C ALA A 107 -1.01 3.62 9.48
N ASN A 108 -1.13 4.85 9.98
CA ASN A 108 -2.29 5.35 10.72
C ASN A 108 -2.97 6.53 10.01
N ARG A 109 -2.60 6.79 8.75
CA ARG A 109 -3.19 7.86 7.94
C ARG A 109 -4.33 7.30 7.10
N THR A 110 -5.55 7.77 7.38
CA THR A 110 -6.75 7.45 6.61
C THR A 110 -6.71 8.08 5.21
N ALA A 111 -7.71 7.77 4.39
CA ALA A 111 -7.89 8.42 3.10
C ALA A 111 -7.83 9.95 3.24
N ALA A 112 -7.21 10.63 2.28
CA ALA A 112 -7.03 12.07 2.30
C ALA A 112 -8.35 12.87 2.12
N SER A 113 -9.52 12.29 2.41
CA SER A 113 -10.83 12.97 2.44
C SER A 113 -10.83 14.07 3.51
N GLY A 114 -10.20 15.19 3.20
CA GLY A 114 -10.08 16.37 4.05
C GLY A 114 -8.70 17.04 4.00
N SER A 115 -7.62 16.30 3.70
CA SER A 115 -6.29 16.90 3.59
C SER A 115 -6.06 17.50 2.19
N THR A 116 -5.59 18.74 2.13
CA THR A 116 -5.02 19.30 0.91
C THR A 116 -3.68 18.59 0.65
N PRO A 117 -3.47 17.98 -0.54
CA PRO A 117 -2.18 17.42 -0.88
C PRO A 117 -1.13 18.54 -0.94
N TYR A 118 0.13 18.20 -0.64
CA TYR A 118 1.22 19.14 -0.81
C TYR A 118 1.37 19.49 -2.30
N VAL A 119 1.28 20.78 -2.62
CA VAL A 119 1.51 21.32 -3.97
C VAL A 119 2.83 22.10 -3.91
N PRO A 120 3.92 21.60 -4.51
CA PRO A 120 5.17 22.33 -4.60
C PRO A 120 4.97 23.65 -5.36
N ALA A 121 5.75 24.67 -5.02
CA ALA A 121 5.75 25.93 -5.77
C ALA A 121 6.07 25.66 -7.25
N GLY A 122 5.26 26.22 -8.16
CA GLY A 122 5.38 26.02 -9.61
C GLY A 122 4.69 24.78 -10.17
N ALA A 123 4.10 23.92 -9.32
CA ALA A 123 3.30 22.78 -9.77
C ALA A 123 1.81 23.12 -9.97
N SER A 124 1.15 22.39 -10.87
CA SER A 124 -0.29 22.51 -11.10
C SER A 124 -1.08 21.86 -9.97
N ALA A 125 -1.72 22.67 -9.13
CA ALA A 125 -2.62 22.19 -8.07
C ALA A 125 -3.77 21.33 -8.62
N THR A 126 -4.25 21.65 -9.83
CA THR A 126 -5.34 20.90 -10.48
C THR A 126 -4.90 19.46 -10.78
N ASP A 127 -3.70 19.29 -11.33
CA ASP A 127 -3.18 17.96 -11.70
C ASP A 127 -2.83 17.13 -10.46
N ILE A 128 -2.31 17.76 -9.40
CA ILE A 128 -2.03 17.09 -8.12
C ILE A 128 -3.34 16.68 -7.41
N ASN A 129 -4.33 17.57 -7.39
CA ASN A 129 -5.64 17.28 -6.79
C ASN A 129 -6.39 16.18 -7.56
N ALA A 130 -6.14 16.02 -8.86
CA ALA A 130 -6.72 14.94 -9.65
C ALA A 130 -6.21 13.55 -9.24
N THR A 131 -5.08 13.46 -8.54
CA THR A 131 -4.52 12.21 -8.00
C THR A 131 -4.57 12.16 -6.48
N LYS A 132 -5.48 12.91 -5.86
CA LYS A 132 -5.68 12.90 -4.41
C LYS A 132 -6.05 11.50 -3.92
N ALA A 133 -5.45 11.08 -2.81
CA ALA A 133 -5.69 9.75 -2.23
C ALA A 133 -7.16 9.58 -1.80
N THR A 134 -7.80 8.51 -2.30
CA THR A 134 -9.16 8.09 -1.94
C THR A 134 -9.18 6.95 -0.92
N LEU A 135 -8.03 6.31 -0.68
CA LEU A 135 -7.80 5.23 0.26
C LEU A 135 -6.69 5.61 1.26
N ALA A 136 -6.54 4.84 2.33
CA ALA A 136 -5.53 5.06 3.34
C ALA A 136 -4.09 4.93 2.80
N ALA A 137 -3.13 5.44 3.56
CA ALA A 137 -1.75 5.53 3.12
C ALA A 137 -1.03 4.17 3.12
N VAL A 138 -0.11 4.03 2.16
CA VAL A 138 1.02 3.10 2.26
C VAL A 138 2.15 3.83 2.98
N SER A 139 2.50 3.37 4.18
CA SER A 139 3.60 3.89 4.97
C SER A 139 4.82 2.96 4.90
N VAL A 140 5.98 3.53 4.58
CA VAL A 140 7.28 2.83 4.59
C VAL A 140 8.15 3.28 5.77
N GLY A 141 7.55 3.86 6.80
CA GLY A 141 8.27 4.43 7.94
C GLY A 141 7.33 4.79 9.08
N ASP A 142 7.83 5.55 10.04
CA ASP A 142 7.08 6.07 11.16
C ASP A 142 7.42 7.55 11.35
N ALA A 143 6.48 8.40 10.96
CA ALA A 143 6.64 9.85 11.04
C ALA A 143 6.64 10.36 12.50
N ALA A 144 5.98 9.65 13.43
CA ALA A 144 5.93 10.06 14.83
C ALA A 144 7.29 9.85 15.52
N THR A 145 8.03 8.82 15.11
CA THR A 145 9.37 8.52 15.65
C THR A 145 10.53 8.93 14.73
N GLY A 146 10.23 9.63 13.63
CA GLY A 146 11.24 10.14 12.69
C GLY A 146 11.97 9.06 11.87
N LYS A 147 11.40 7.86 11.75
CA LYS A 147 11.97 6.75 10.98
C LYS A 147 11.47 6.83 9.54
N PHE A 148 12.33 7.26 8.64
CA PHE A 148 12.01 7.35 7.22
C PHE A 148 12.87 6.39 6.40
N ARG A 149 12.33 5.94 5.28
CA ARG A 149 13.04 5.12 4.31
C ARG A 149 13.07 5.82 2.97
N GLN A 150 14.17 5.66 2.26
CA GLN A 150 14.22 5.96 0.84
C GLN A 150 13.44 4.88 0.08
N ILE A 151 12.75 5.30 -0.98
CA ILE A 151 12.23 4.40 -2.00
C ILE A 151 13.14 4.58 -3.21
N THR A 152 13.93 3.56 -3.53
CA THR A 152 14.94 3.61 -4.60
C THR A 152 14.47 2.82 -5.82
N SER A 153 15.09 3.08 -6.97
CA SER A 153 14.80 2.39 -8.24
C SER A 153 13.36 2.56 -8.76
N VAL A 154 12.72 3.68 -8.45
CA VAL A 154 11.40 4.04 -8.98
C VAL A 154 11.58 4.62 -10.39
N ALA A 155 11.08 3.91 -11.40
CA ALA A 155 11.09 4.39 -12.78
C ALA A 155 10.20 5.64 -12.96
N ALA A 156 10.50 6.44 -13.98
CA ALA A 156 9.65 7.57 -14.35
C ALA A 156 8.23 7.11 -14.74
N GLY A 157 7.21 7.90 -14.38
CA GLY A 157 5.82 7.60 -14.73
C GLY A 157 5.58 7.63 -16.25
N SER A 158 4.84 6.65 -16.78
CA SER A 158 4.62 6.46 -18.22
C SER A 158 3.32 7.05 -18.77
N ARG A 159 2.33 7.36 -17.91
CA ARG A 159 1.07 7.98 -18.31
C ARG A 159 1.10 9.48 -18.02
N GLN A 160 1.24 10.28 -19.06
CA GLN A 160 1.19 11.73 -18.96
C GLN A 160 -0.24 12.21 -19.18
N ARG A 161 -0.91 12.75 -18.14
CA ARG A 161 -2.14 13.53 -18.31
C ARG A 161 -1.79 14.97 -18.69
N CYS A 162 -1.09 15.16 -19.80
CA CYS A 162 -0.95 16.50 -20.37
C CYS A 162 -2.30 16.88 -20.97
N ARG A 163 -3.06 17.75 -20.31
CA ARG A 163 -3.96 18.64 -21.05
C ARG A 163 -3.07 19.58 -21.85
N GLN A 164 -2.83 19.25 -23.12
CA GLN A 164 -2.41 20.24 -24.11
C GLN A 164 -3.57 21.24 -24.20
N ARG A 165 -3.52 22.37 -23.49
CA ARG A 165 -4.28 23.53 -23.93
C ARG A 165 -3.55 24.04 -25.16
N GLU A 166 -4.05 23.63 -26.31
CA GLU A 166 -3.56 24.07 -27.61
C GLU A 166 -3.77 25.60 -27.72
N PRO A 167 -2.72 26.43 -27.89
CA PRO A 167 -2.93 27.76 -28.43
C PRO A 167 -3.41 27.58 -29.87
N ALA A 168 -4.51 28.25 -30.20
CA ALA A 168 -5.34 28.01 -31.38
C ALA A 168 -4.61 28.13 -32.73
N GLN A 169 -3.80 27.16 -33.18
CA GLN A 169 -3.32 27.05 -34.57
C GLN A 169 -3.08 25.57 -34.93
N GLY A 170 -3.97 25.02 -35.77
CA GLY A 170 -3.96 23.62 -36.16
C GLY A 170 -2.71 23.20 -36.94
N ARG A 171 -1.79 22.51 -36.24
CA ARG A 171 -0.80 21.64 -36.88
C ARG A 171 -0.39 20.52 -35.93
N VAL A 172 -0.81 19.30 -36.26
CA VAL A 172 -0.47 18.08 -35.53
C VAL A 172 1.03 17.83 -35.65
N VAL A 173 1.79 18.08 -34.58
CA VAL A 173 3.17 17.60 -34.45
C VAL A 173 3.14 16.31 -33.65
N ARG A 174 3.30 15.17 -34.33
CA ARG A 174 3.62 13.90 -33.66
C ARG A 174 5.09 13.95 -33.24
N GLY A 175 5.35 14.25 -31.98
CA GLY A 175 6.68 14.18 -31.37
C GLY A 175 6.55 13.66 -29.95
N GLY A 176 6.75 12.35 -29.78
CA GLY A 176 6.97 11.78 -28.46
C GLY A 176 8.38 12.09 -27.99
N SER A 177 8.49 12.61 -26.76
CA SER A 177 9.59 12.48 -25.78
C SER A 177 9.68 13.77 -24.96
N GLY A 178 9.08 13.78 -23.78
CA GLY A 178 9.35 14.78 -22.73
C GLY A 178 8.81 16.19 -22.99
N CYS A 179 8.06 16.72 -22.03
CA CYS A 179 7.92 18.17 -21.88
C CYS A 179 9.31 18.77 -21.64
N GLY A 180 9.94 19.29 -22.69
CA GLY A 180 11.19 20.05 -22.58
C GLY A 180 12.27 19.65 -23.57
N ALA A 181 12.03 19.84 -24.87
CA ALA A 181 13.11 20.04 -25.84
C ALA A 181 12.56 20.73 -27.10
N LEU A 182 12.32 22.04 -27.03
CA LEU A 182 12.27 22.89 -28.22
C LEU A 182 13.35 23.96 -28.08
N LEU A 183 14.58 23.53 -28.36
CA LEU A 183 15.65 24.42 -28.77
C LEU A 183 16.36 23.80 -29.97
N GLN A 184 15.77 23.98 -31.16
CA GLN A 184 16.52 23.94 -32.43
C GLN A 184 15.94 25.04 -33.33
N ARG A 185 16.64 26.18 -33.40
CA ARG A 185 17.48 26.54 -34.56
C ARG A 185 16.75 26.30 -35.88
N GLN A 186 16.09 27.32 -36.43
CA GLN A 186 16.03 27.62 -37.87
C GLN A 186 15.51 29.05 -38.12
N VAL A 187 16.38 30.06 -38.00
CA VAL A 187 16.38 31.23 -38.91
C VAL A 187 17.84 31.60 -39.19
N GLN A 188 18.59 30.66 -39.77
CA GLN A 188 19.73 31.03 -40.61
C GLN A 188 19.54 30.38 -41.98
N ARG A 189 19.59 31.25 -42.99
CA ARG A 189 19.63 31.02 -44.44
C ARG A 189 18.26 30.90 -45.11
N HIS A 190 17.81 32.01 -45.69
CA HIS A 190 17.83 32.32 -47.13
C HIS A 190 17.08 33.66 -47.31
N GLY A 191 17.56 34.75 -47.92
CA GLY A 191 18.79 35.12 -48.63
C GLY A 191 18.67 36.59 -49.05
N GLY A 192 19.75 37.23 -49.52
CA GLY A 192 19.66 38.52 -50.23
C GLY A 192 20.77 39.54 -49.93
N ARG A 193 21.82 39.48 -50.76
CA ARG A 193 22.86 40.48 -51.04
C ARG A 193 22.52 41.95 -50.67
N GLN A 194 23.43 42.63 -49.98
CA GLN A 194 24.02 43.89 -50.49
C GLN A 194 25.49 44.01 -50.02
N GLN A 195 26.40 43.83 -50.97
CA GLN A 195 27.70 44.51 -50.96
C GLN A 195 27.54 45.80 -51.78
N LEU A 196 28.12 46.89 -51.30
CA LEU A 196 28.83 47.98 -52.01
C LEU A 196 29.15 49.03 -50.91
N ARG A 197 30.40 49.17 -50.46
CA ARG A 197 31.44 50.10 -50.96
C ARG A 197 30.87 51.53 -51.10
N GLN A 198 31.40 52.60 -50.51
CA GLN A 198 32.70 52.91 -49.92
C GLN A 198 32.50 53.76 -48.67
#